data_AF-A0A0G1KCB7-F1
#
_entry.id   AF-A0A0G1KCB7-F1
#
_cell.length_a   1.000
_cell.length_b   1.000
_cell.length_c   1.000
_cell.angle_alpha   90.00
_cell.angle_beta   90.00
_cell.angle_gamma   90.00
#
_symmetry.space_group_name_H-M   'P 1'
#
loop_
_entity.id
_entity.type
_entity.pdbx_description
1 polymer ?
#
loop_
_entity_poly.entity_id
_entity_poly.type
_entity_poly.pdbx_seq_one_letter_code
_entity_poly.pdbx_strand_id
1 'polypeptide(L)'
;MNLFTKLSVKDQAAFAKRLAFLIGADVPILESLRMMQKQTKSRARAQVLESVTRDVSSGQFLSTSLAKYRSTFGDFAINIIKVGEEGGILDKNLEYLAEELRKKQELKKKVIGALIYPIFITISTLGIAGFITAYVFPKIMPIFNSLGAKLPLATKVLIFISNFLTHYGLYLIGGVILAIILSIMAYKKFKPFNLVMNHAVFATPIFGNLARSYQMANFCRTLGLLLNCNVTIVNAANITADATANLIYKKEIRNLAEEIVRGRKIHQYIESRPYLFPEMIPQMISIGETTGNLGHTLMYLSGHYESEVNDITKNLSSSIEPILLVGMGLIVGFVAVSVITPIYELTQNIHP
;
A
#
# COMPACT_ATOMS: atom_id res chain seq x y z
N MET A 1 -9.42 1.30 23.52
CA MET A 1 -9.12 0.36 22.42
C MET A 1 -7.70 0.64 21.95
N ASN A 2 -6.72 -0.17 22.38
CA ASN A 2 -5.29 0.16 22.29
C ASN A 2 -4.77 0.10 20.84
N LEU A 3 -4.19 1.20 20.35
CA LEU A 3 -3.43 1.25 19.08
C LEU A 3 -2.21 0.30 19.05
N PHE A 4 -1.87 -0.32 20.20
CA PHE A 4 -0.71 -1.20 20.40
C PHE A 4 -0.96 -2.70 20.15
N THR A 5 -2.18 -3.13 19.82
CA THR A 5 -2.52 -4.56 19.63
C THR A 5 -2.58 -5.03 18.18
N LYS A 6 -2.27 -4.16 17.19
CA LYS A 6 -2.33 -4.54 15.78
C LYS A 6 -1.07 -5.32 15.37
N LEU A 7 -1.24 -6.61 15.11
CA LEU A 7 -0.19 -7.47 14.53
C LEU A 7 0.14 -6.98 13.12
N SER A 8 1.43 -6.91 12.80
CA SER A 8 1.86 -6.71 11.42
C SER A 8 1.49 -7.94 10.58
N VAL A 9 1.32 -7.77 9.26
CA VAL A 9 1.10 -8.89 8.33
C VAL A 9 2.20 -9.95 8.47
N LYS A 10 3.44 -9.52 8.77
CA LYS A 10 4.58 -10.38 9.06
C LYS A 10 4.36 -11.26 10.28
N ASP A 11 3.84 -10.67 11.36
CA ASP A 11 3.57 -11.40 12.59
C ASP A 11 2.41 -12.38 12.42
N GLN A 12 1.39 -12.02 11.64
CA GLN A 12 0.28 -12.93 11.30
C GLN A 12 0.78 -14.11 10.46
N ALA A 13 1.63 -13.86 9.45
CA ALA A 13 2.24 -14.91 8.65
C ALA A 13 3.08 -15.86 9.51
N ALA A 14 3.88 -15.30 10.44
CA ALA A 14 4.68 -16.09 11.37
C ALA A 14 3.83 -16.88 12.36
N PHE A 15 2.71 -16.31 12.83
CA PHE A 15 1.74 -17.02 13.67
C PHE A 15 1.15 -18.22 12.92
N ALA A 16 0.61 -18.00 11.72
CA ALA A 16 0.00 -19.04 10.90
C ALA A 16 1.03 -20.15 10.57
N LYS A 17 2.25 -19.77 10.16
CA LYS A 17 3.31 -20.74 9.82
C LYS A 17 3.69 -21.64 10.99
N ARG A 18 3.85 -21.05 12.18
CA ARG A 18 4.23 -21.81 13.39
C ARG A 18 3.11 -22.73 13.83
N LEU A 19 1.88 -22.24 13.81
CA LEU A 19 0.73 -23.05 14.20
C LEU A 19 0.50 -24.18 13.19
N ALA A 20 0.65 -23.92 11.89
CA ALA A 20 0.61 -24.94 10.83
C ALA A 20 1.64 -26.06 11.09
N PHE A 21 2.89 -25.67 11.37
CA PHE A 21 3.96 -26.63 11.64
C PHE A 21 3.69 -27.49 12.87
N LEU A 22 3.20 -26.90 13.96
CA LEU A 22 2.91 -27.65 15.19
C LEU A 22 1.72 -28.60 15.01
N ILE A 23 0.63 -28.12 14.40
CA ILE A 23 -0.56 -28.95 14.15
C ILE A 23 -0.25 -30.06 13.13
N GLY A 24 0.52 -29.76 12.08
CA GLY A 24 0.98 -30.77 11.11
C GLY A 24 1.99 -31.77 11.68
N ALA A 25 2.58 -31.49 12.85
CA ALA A 25 3.38 -32.42 13.63
C ALA A 25 2.56 -33.14 14.72
N ASP A 26 1.23 -33.15 14.59
CA ASP A 26 0.26 -33.76 15.50
C ASP A 26 0.28 -33.22 16.94
N VAL A 27 0.86 -32.03 17.16
CA VAL A 27 0.82 -31.38 18.47
C VAL A 27 -0.58 -30.82 18.72
N PRO A 28 -1.24 -31.14 19.85
CA PRO A 28 -2.57 -30.63 20.15
C PRO A 28 -2.62 -29.09 20.07
N ILE A 29 -3.69 -28.54 19.50
CA ILE A 29 -3.85 -27.09 19.28
C ILE A 29 -3.66 -26.27 20.56
N LEU A 30 -4.16 -26.77 21.69
CA LEU A 30 -4.03 -26.11 22.99
C LEU A 30 -2.57 -26.04 23.45
N GLU A 31 -1.80 -27.11 23.25
CA GLU A 31 -0.38 -27.15 23.58
C GLU A 31 0.41 -26.25 22.62
N SER A 32 0.09 -26.30 21.33
CA SER A 32 0.68 -25.43 20.31
C SER A 32 0.53 -23.93 20.67
N LEU A 33 -0.67 -23.52 21.08
CA LEU A 33 -0.95 -22.14 21.50
C LEU A 33 -0.15 -21.76 22.77
N ARG A 34 -0.04 -22.66 23.75
CA ARG A 34 0.79 -22.45 24.96
C ARG A 34 2.27 -22.30 24.63
N MET A 35 2.81 -23.12 23.72
CA MET A 35 4.19 -23.01 23.26
C MET A 35 4.44 -21.65 22.59
N MET A 36 3.53 -21.23 21.70
CA MET A 36 3.61 -19.95 21.02
C MET A 36 3.50 -18.77 21.98
N GLN A 37 2.66 -18.88 23.03
CA GLN A 37 2.54 -17.89 24.09
C GLN A 37 3.85 -17.73 24.85
N LYS A 38 4.52 -18.82 25.24
CA LYS A 38 5.81 -18.77 25.95
C LYS A 38 6.94 -18.15 25.13
N GLN A 39 6.91 -18.34 23.80
CA GLN A 39 7.95 -17.83 22.89
C GLN A 39 7.74 -16.38 22.44
N THR A 40 6.63 -15.73 22.82
CA THR A 40 6.35 -14.37 22.35
C THR A 40 7.09 -13.32 23.18
N LYS A 41 7.84 -12.45 22.51
CA LYS A 41 8.55 -11.33 23.16
C LYS A 41 7.67 -10.12 23.45
N SER A 42 6.46 -10.07 22.90
CA SER A 42 5.57 -8.91 23.03
C SER A 42 4.46 -9.17 24.03
N ARG A 43 4.35 -8.31 25.04
CA ARG A 43 3.29 -8.38 26.05
C ARG A 43 1.89 -8.34 25.46
N ALA A 44 1.65 -7.48 24.46
CA ALA A 44 0.35 -7.40 23.78
C ALA A 44 -0.02 -8.71 23.06
N ARG A 45 0.96 -9.35 22.40
CA ARG A 45 0.74 -10.66 21.74
C ARG A 45 0.53 -11.78 22.74
N ALA A 46 1.26 -11.75 23.86
CA ALA A 46 1.07 -12.71 24.95
C ALA A 46 -0.37 -12.68 25.48
N GLN A 47 -0.94 -11.48 25.68
CA GLN A 47 -2.32 -11.31 26.14
C GLN A 47 -3.36 -11.85 25.15
N VAL A 48 -3.16 -11.58 23.85
CA VAL A 48 -4.04 -12.13 22.81
C VAL A 48 -3.96 -13.67 22.80
N LEU A 49 -2.75 -14.23 22.81
CA LEU A 49 -2.56 -15.69 22.86
C LEU A 49 -3.11 -16.30 24.14
N GLU A 50 -2.99 -15.63 25.28
CA GLU A 50 -3.54 -16.09 26.55
C GLU A 50 -5.06 -16.19 26.50
N SER A 51 -5.73 -15.14 26.00
CA SER A 51 -7.19 -15.15 25.82
C SER A 51 -7.62 -16.25 24.85
N VAL A 52 -6.90 -16.41 23.74
CA VAL A 52 -7.20 -17.44 22.74
C VAL A 52 -6.99 -18.84 23.30
N THR A 53 -5.91 -19.06 24.02
CA THR A 53 -5.61 -20.34 24.69
C THR A 53 -6.70 -20.69 25.70
N ARG A 54 -7.19 -19.70 26.45
CA ARG A 54 -8.27 -19.87 27.43
C ARG A 54 -9.59 -20.26 26.77
N ASP A 55 -9.99 -19.53 25.73
CA ASP A 55 -11.20 -19.83 24.96
C ASP A 55 -11.15 -21.24 24.35
N VAL A 56 -10.04 -21.59 23.72
CA VAL A 56 -9.84 -22.93 23.13
C VAL A 56 -9.82 -24.02 24.21
N SER A 57 -9.23 -23.76 25.38
CA SER A 57 -9.26 -24.70 26.50
C SER A 57 -10.67 -24.93 27.06
N SER A 58 -11.57 -23.97 26.87
CA SER A 58 -13.00 -24.08 27.24
C SER A 58 -13.86 -24.74 26.14
N GLY A 59 -13.25 -25.19 25.05
CA GLY A 59 -13.95 -25.87 23.94
C GLY A 59 -14.45 -24.93 22.83
N GLN A 60 -14.08 -23.64 22.84
CA GLN A 60 -14.39 -22.76 21.70
C GLN A 60 -13.46 -23.05 20.52
N PHE A 61 -13.99 -22.92 19.29
CA PHE A 61 -13.17 -22.92 18.08
C PHE A 61 -12.14 -21.77 18.09
N LEU A 62 -10.94 -22.04 17.57
CA LEU A 62 -9.86 -21.08 17.38
C LEU A 62 -10.34 -19.87 16.56
N SER A 63 -11.05 -20.10 15.46
CA SER A 63 -11.61 -19.05 14.61
C SER A 63 -12.55 -18.12 15.37
N THR A 64 -13.38 -18.67 16.26
CA THR A 64 -14.33 -17.91 17.09
C THR A 64 -13.59 -17.04 18.09
N SER A 65 -12.54 -17.57 18.72
CA SER A 65 -11.71 -16.79 19.64
C SER A 65 -10.92 -15.69 18.91
N LEU A 66 -10.29 -16.02 17.78
CA LEU A 66 -9.56 -15.04 16.95
C LEU A 66 -10.48 -13.96 16.38
N ALA A 67 -11.77 -14.23 16.18
CA ALA A 67 -12.75 -13.25 15.74
C ALA A 67 -12.96 -12.10 16.74
N LYS A 68 -12.73 -12.32 18.05
CA LYS A 68 -12.69 -11.24 19.05
C LYS A 68 -11.59 -10.21 18.75
N TYR A 69 -10.58 -10.62 17.97
CA TYR A 69 -9.44 -9.82 17.52
C TYR A 69 -9.46 -9.59 16.00
N ARG A 70 -10.65 -9.43 15.40
CA ARG A 70 -10.85 -9.19 13.96
C ARG A 70 -10.04 -8.01 13.40
N SER A 71 -9.83 -6.95 14.17
CA SER A 71 -8.96 -5.82 13.78
C SER A 71 -7.48 -6.19 13.60
N THR A 72 -7.07 -7.30 14.21
CA THR A 72 -5.70 -7.78 14.27
C THR A 72 -5.42 -8.86 13.23
N PHE A 73 -6.29 -9.86 13.08
CA PHE A 73 -6.10 -10.96 12.12
C PHE A 73 -6.78 -10.70 10.76
N GLY A 74 -7.82 -9.86 10.75
CA GLY A 74 -8.62 -9.60 9.55
C GLY A 74 -9.56 -10.75 9.21
N ASP A 75 -10.62 -10.43 8.45
CA ASP A 75 -11.69 -11.36 8.11
C ASP A 75 -11.20 -12.54 7.28
N PHE A 76 -10.26 -12.27 6.37
CA PHE A 76 -9.65 -13.29 5.53
C PHE A 76 -9.03 -14.41 6.37
N ALA A 77 -8.10 -14.09 7.26
CA ALA A 77 -7.40 -15.10 8.07
C ALA A 77 -8.36 -15.89 8.96
N ILE A 78 -9.31 -15.20 9.60
CA ILE A 78 -10.30 -15.84 10.48
C ILE A 78 -11.15 -16.86 9.72
N ASN A 79 -11.60 -16.53 8.50
CA ASN A 79 -12.43 -17.44 7.72
C ASN A 79 -11.63 -18.65 7.20
N ILE A 80 -10.37 -18.48 6.81
CA ILE A 80 -9.53 -19.62 6.41
C ILE A 80 -9.30 -20.60 7.56
N ILE A 81 -9.07 -20.06 8.76
CA ILE A 81 -8.95 -20.88 9.97
C ILE A 81 -10.28 -21.60 10.24
N LYS A 82 -11.41 -20.89 10.16
CA LYS A 82 -12.74 -21.47 10.38
C LYS A 82 -13.02 -22.66 9.47
N VAL A 83 -12.75 -22.50 8.17
CA VAL A 83 -12.93 -23.56 7.18
C VAL A 83 -11.98 -24.73 7.42
N GLY A 84 -10.76 -24.45 7.89
CA GLY A 84 -9.81 -25.48 8.28
C GLY A 84 -10.25 -26.28 9.50
N GLU A 85 -10.86 -25.61 10.48
CA GLU A 85 -11.44 -26.25 11.66
C GLU A 85 -12.66 -27.11 11.32
N GLU A 86 -13.60 -26.58 10.54
CA GLU A 86 -14.81 -27.30 10.12
C GLU A 86 -14.48 -28.50 9.21
N GLY A 87 -13.47 -28.36 8.36
CA GLY A 87 -13.04 -29.40 7.41
C GLY A 87 -11.97 -30.36 7.94
N GLY A 88 -11.48 -30.19 9.17
CA GLY A 88 -10.44 -31.04 9.74
C GLY A 88 -9.07 -30.97 9.02
N ILE A 89 -8.80 -29.88 8.30
CA ILE A 89 -7.59 -29.64 7.49
C ILE A 89 -6.90 -28.33 7.89
N LEU A 90 -6.89 -28.07 9.20
CA LEU A 90 -6.43 -26.81 9.78
C LEU A 90 -4.94 -26.56 9.51
N ASP A 91 -4.11 -27.59 9.54
CA ASP A 91 -2.69 -27.56 9.20
C ASP A 91 -2.45 -27.00 7.78
N LYS A 92 -3.10 -27.57 6.77
CA LYS A 92 -2.97 -27.17 5.36
C LYS A 92 -3.48 -25.75 5.14
N ASN A 93 -4.62 -25.39 5.75
CA ASN A 93 -5.19 -24.06 5.61
C ASN A 93 -4.34 -22.99 6.31
N LEU A 94 -3.71 -23.31 7.44
CA LEU A 94 -2.78 -22.40 8.11
C LEU A 94 -1.46 -22.25 7.33
N GLU A 95 -0.93 -23.33 6.76
CA GLU A 95 0.26 -23.27 5.89
C GLU A 95 -0.01 -22.38 4.68
N TYR A 96 -1.17 -22.58 4.05
CA TYR A 96 -1.58 -21.78 2.92
C TYR A 96 -1.82 -20.31 3.28
N LEU A 97 -2.48 -20.04 4.41
CA LEU A 97 -2.64 -18.69 4.96
C LEU A 97 -1.28 -18.02 5.22
N ALA A 98 -0.32 -18.75 5.77
CA ALA A 98 1.01 -18.22 6.05
C ALA A 98 1.74 -17.79 4.78
N GLU A 99 1.70 -18.62 3.75
CA GLU A 99 2.31 -18.34 2.47
C GLU A 99 1.65 -17.14 1.79
N GLU A 100 0.33 -17.01 1.85
CA GLU A 100 -0.35 -15.87 1.26
C GLU A 100 -0.13 -14.55 2.02
N LEU A 101 -0.06 -14.58 3.34
CA LEU A 101 0.33 -13.40 4.12
C LEU A 101 1.78 -12.99 3.81
N ARG A 102 2.68 -13.96 3.55
CA ARG A 102 4.06 -13.70 3.11
C ARG A 102 4.10 -13.01 1.74
N LYS A 103 3.42 -13.56 0.72
CA LYS A 103 3.33 -12.95 -0.61
C LYS A 103 2.76 -11.53 -0.56
N LYS A 104 1.67 -11.34 0.21
CA LYS A 104 1.07 -10.01 0.42
C LYS A 104 2.05 -9.01 1.02
N GLN A 105 2.86 -9.45 1.99
CA GLN A 105 3.90 -8.61 2.59
C GLN A 105 5.02 -8.29 1.59
N GLU A 106 5.46 -9.27 0.80
CA GLU A 106 6.50 -9.09 -0.22
C GLU A 106 6.06 -8.11 -1.29
N LEU A 107 4.83 -8.25 -1.82
CA LEU A 107 4.24 -7.31 -2.77
C LEU A 107 4.21 -5.89 -2.19
N LYS A 108 3.73 -5.74 -0.95
CA LYS A 108 3.73 -4.43 -0.28
C LYS A 108 5.14 -3.87 -0.13
N LYS A 109 6.12 -4.69 0.23
CA LYS A 109 7.51 -4.28 0.40
C LYS A 109 8.13 -3.85 -0.93
N LYS A 110 7.83 -4.54 -2.03
CA LYS A 110 8.27 -4.17 -3.38
C LYS A 110 7.72 -2.81 -3.79
N VAL A 111 6.40 -2.60 -3.64
CA VAL A 111 5.75 -1.32 -3.97
C VAL A 111 6.33 -0.18 -3.13
N ILE A 112 6.50 -0.37 -1.82
CA ILE A 112 7.10 0.66 -0.95
C ILE A 112 8.57 0.89 -1.32
N GLY A 113 9.33 -0.19 -1.54
CA GLY A 113 10.76 -0.13 -1.86
C GLY A 113 11.04 0.66 -3.14
N ALA A 114 10.20 0.49 -4.16
CA ALA A 114 10.26 1.22 -5.42
C ALA A 114 10.12 2.75 -5.27
N LEU A 115 9.45 3.22 -4.20
CA LEU A 115 9.22 4.64 -3.92
C LEU A 115 10.30 5.27 -3.04
N ILE A 116 11.10 4.47 -2.32
CA ILE A 116 12.09 4.99 -1.37
C ILE A 116 13.13 5.86 -2.10
N TYR A 117 13.69 5.37 -3.20
CA TYR A 117 14.73 6.07 -3.94
C TYR A 117 14.25 7.43 -4.50
N PRO A 118 13.11 7.51 -5.23
CA PRO A 118 12.55 8.80 -5.68
C PRO A 118 12.31 9.80 -4.56
N ILE A 119 11.74 9.35 -3.44
CA ILE A 119 11.45 10.22 -2.29
C ILE A 119 12.74 10.75 -1.68
N PHE A 120 13.73 9.88 -1.44
CA PHE A 120 14.99 10.26 -0.83
C PHE A 120 15.76 11.30 -1.65
N ILE A 121 15.88 11.08 -2.96
CA ILE A 121 16.58 12.00 -3.86
C ILE A 121 15.84 13.33 -3.99
N THR A 122 14.51 13.30 -4.10
CA THR A 122 13.69 14.52 -4.18
C THR A 122 13.84 15.36 -2.91
N ILE A 123 13.71 14.76 -1.73
CA ILE A 123 13.88 15.45 -0.45
C ILE A 123 15.31 15.99 -0.31
N SER A 124 16.32 15.21 -0.69
CA SER A 124 17.73 15.64 -0.61
C SER A 124 17.98 16.85 -1.52
N THR A 125 17.49 16.81 -2.75
CA THR A 125 17.65 17.91 -3.72
C THR A 125 16.95 19.17 -3.25
N LEU A 126 15.67 19.07 -2.87
CA LEU A 126 14.91 20.21 -2.37
C LEU A 126 15.50 20.74 -1.06
N GLY A 127 16.02 19.87 -0.20
CA GLY A 127 16.70 20.23 1.04
C GLY A 127 17.98 21.02 0.78
N ILE A 128 18.85 20.55 -0.11
CA ILE A 128 20.10 21.23 -0.47
C ILE A 128 19.80 22.56 -1.18
N ALA A 129 18.92 22.55 -2.18
CA ALA A 129 18.54 23.77 -2.91
C ALA A 129 17.87 24.80 -1.98
N GLY A 130 17.00 24.34 -1.08
CA GLY A 130 16.38 25.15 -0.05
C GLY A 130 17.40 25.71 0.94
N PHE A 131 18.37 24.92 1.39
CA PHE A 131 19.46 25.37 2.26
C PHE A 131 20.32 26.45 1.60
N ILE A 132 20.73 26.23 0.35
CA ILE A 132 21.49 27.23 -0.42
C ILE A 132 20.66 28.51 -0.55
N THR A 133 19.39 28.40 -0.93
CA THR A 133 18.53 29.56 -1.19
C THR A 133 18.15 30.32 0.07
N ALA A 134 17.86 29.63 1.18
CA ALA A 134 17.37 30.26 2.41
C ALA A 134 18.50 30.68 3.37
N TYR A 135 19.68 30.05 3.32
CA TYR A 135 20.76 30.31 4.27
C TYR A 135 22.05 30.84 3.63
N VAL A 136 22.47 30.27 2.50
CA VAL A 136 23.74 30.68 1.84
C VAL A 136 23.54 31.96 1.04
N PHE A 137 22.50 32.00 0.20
CA PHE A 137 22.23 33.10 -0.72
C PHE A 137 22.02 34.46 -0.04
N PRO A 138 21.27 34.59 1.08
CA PRO A 138 21.11 35.86 1.78
C PRO A 138 22.43 36.46 2.28
N LYS A 139 23.44 35.63 2.58
CA LYS A 139 24.76 36.12 3.03
C LYS A 139 25.55 36.79 1.90
N ILE A 140 25.24 36.46 0.64
CA ILE A 140 25.89 37.03 -0.56
C ILE A 140 25.12 38.27 -1.06
N MET A 141 23.82 38.36 -0.73
CA MET A 141 22.94 39.44 -1.19
C MET A 141 23.43 40.88 -0.90
N PRO A 142 24.04 41.21 0.26
CA PRO A 142 24.57 42.54 0.51
C PRO A 142 25.64 42.98 -0.49
N ILE A 143 26.43 42.03 -1.00
CA ILE A 143 27.46 42.28 -2.01
C ILE A 143 26.81 42.76 -3.31
N PHE A 144 25.73 42.08 -3.73
CA PHE A 144 24.98 42.46 -4.93
C PHE A 144 24.28 43.82 -4.80
N ASN A 145 23.72 44.13 -3.64
CA ASN A 145 23.05 45.41 -3.39
C ASN A 145 24.04 46.58 -3.35
N SER A 146 25.27 46.36 -2.87
CA SER A 146 26.30 47.40 -2.74
C SER A 146 26.89 47.83 -4.09
N LEU A 147 26.73 47.00 -5.12
CA LEU A 147 27.36 47.20 -6.43
C LEU A 147 26.43 47.87 -7.46
N GLY A 148 25.18 48.18 -7.11
CA GLY A 148 24.26 49.00 -7.92
C GLY A 148 23.87 48.44 -9.30
N ALA A 149 24.29 47.21 -9.64
CA ALA A 149 24.02 46.58 -10.93
C ALA A 149 22.58 46.09 -11.07
N LYS A 150 22.05 46.11 -12.29
CA LYS A 150 20.71 45.55 -12.59
C LYS A 150 20.76 44.04 -12.49
N LEU A 151 20.12 43.48 -11.47
CA LEU A 151 20.07 42.03 -11.28
C LEU A 151 19.32 41.31 -12.42
N PRO A 152 19.86 40.18 -12.92
CA PRO A 152 19.16 39.30 -13.85
C PRO A 152 17.83 38.79 -13.30
N LEU A 153 16.91 38.42 -14.21
CA LEU A 153 15.58 37.92 -13.84
C LEU A 153 15.66 36.66 -12.97
N ALA A 154 16.57 35.73 -13.29
CA ALA A 154 16.79 34.51 -12.51
C ALA A 154 17.15 34.82 -11.03
N THR A 155 18.08 35.76 -10.82
CA THR A 155 18.47 36.23 -9.48
C THR A 155 17.33 36.91 -8.73
N LYS A 156 16.50 37.72 -9.41
CA LYS A 156 15.31 38.34 -8.80
C LYS A 156 14.28 37.30 -8.34
N VAL A 157 14.03 36.28 -9.15
CA VAL A 157 13.16 35.16 -8.77
C VAL A 157 13.75 34.40 -7.59
N LEU A 158 15.07 34.15 -7.58
CA LEU A 158 15.74 33.50 -6.46
C LEU A 158 15.67 34.32 -5.16
N ILE A 159 15.80 35.65 -5.23
CA ILE A 159 15.61 36.56 -4.10
C ILE A 159 14.18 36.45 -3.55
N PHE A 160 13.17 36.44 -4.42
CA PHE A 160 11.78 36.29 -4.00
C PHE A 160 11.56 34.96 -3.27
N ILE A 161 12.05 33.85 -3.84
CA ILE A 161 11.97 32.52 -3.22
C ILE A 161 12.74 32.48 -1.89
N SER A 162 13.92 33.09 -1.82
CA SER A 162 14.74 33.18 -0.61
C SER A 162 14.04 33.94 0.52
N ASN A 163 13.46 35.11 0.21
CA ASN A 163 12.70 35.90 1.17
C ASN A 163 11.46 35.14 1.68
N PHE A 164 10.77 34.44 0.77
CA PHE A 164 9.64 33.59 1.13
C PHE A 164 10.05 32.42 2.02
N LEU A 165 11.12 31.71 1.69
CA LEU A 165 11.61 30.58 2.48
C LEU A 165 12.17 31.00 3.85
N THR A 166 12.83 32.16 3.95
CA THR A 166 13.37 32.65 5.23
C THR A 166 12.27 33.08 6.19
N HIS A 167 11.21 33.74 5.70
CA HIS A 167 10.11 34.24 6.54
C HIS A 167 9.03 33.18 6.79
N TYR A 168 8.70 32.38 5.78
CA TYR A 168 7.60 31.41 5.82
C TYR A 168 8.02 29.94 5.77
N GLY A 169 9.32 29.63 5.66
CA GLY A 169 9.80 28.25 5.48
C GLY A 169 9.40 27.29 6.61
N LEU A 170 9.51 27.74 7.87
CA LEU A 170 9.06 26.92 9.02
C LEU A 170 7.54 26.68 9.00
N TYR A 171 6.75 27.70 8.63
CA TYR A 171 5.30 27.56 8.48
C TYR A 171 4.93 26.67 7.29
N LEU A 172 5.70 26.71 6.20
CA LEU A 172 5.51 25.87 5.03
C LEU A 172 5.80 24.40 5.36
N ILE A 173 6.93 24.11 6.02
CA ILE A 173 7.27 22.74 6.46
C ILE A 173 6.21 22.24 7.45
N GLY A 174 5.84 23.05 8.44
CA GLY A 174 4.79 22.72 9.40
C GLY A 174 3.44 22.49 8.72
N GLY A 175 3.08 23.32 7.75
CA GLY A 175 1.86 23.23 6.95
C GLY A 175 1.81 21.98 6.08
N VAL A 176 2.92 21.61 5.42
CA VAL A 176 3.03 20.37 4.63
C VAL A 176 2.90 19.15 5.53
N ILE A 177 3.60 19.12 6.68
CA ILE A 177 3.48 18.01 7.65
C ILE A 177 2.05 17.89 8.16
N LEU A 178 1.44 19.01 8.54
CA LEU A 178 0.05 19.04 9.01
C LEU A 178 -0.92 18.58 7.92
N ALA A 179 -0.75 19.04 6.68
CA ALA A 179 -1.56 18.64 5.54
C ALA A 179 -1.44 17.14 5.26
N ILE A 180 -0.23 16.56 5.37
CA ILE A 180 -0.02 15.11 5.23
C ILE A 180 -0.74 14.35 6.34
N ILE A 181 -0.60 14.78 7.60
CA ILE A 181 -1.27 14.13 8.74
C ILE A 181 -2.79 14.20 8.58
N LEU A 182 -3.33 15.38 8.28
CA LEU A 182 -4.76 15.60 8.06
C LEU A 182 -5.27 14.78 6.87
N SER A 183 -4.52 14.71 5.78
CA SER A 183 -4.88 13.89 4.60
C SER A 183 -4.91 12.40 4.93
N ILE A 184 -3.94 11.88 5.70
CA ILE A 184 -3.93 10.48 6.16
C ILE A 184 -5.12 10.21 7.09
N MET A 185 -5.43 11.15 7.99
CA MET A 185 -6.57 11.04 8.90
C MET A 185 -7.89 11.09 8.14
N ALA A 186 -8.04 12.02 7.19
CA ALA A 186 -9.21 12.18 6.34
C ALA A 186 -9.41 10.95 5.45
N TYR A 187 -8.35 10.40 4.85
CA TYR A 187 -8.43 9.17 4.05
C TYR A 187 -8.95 7.97 4.86
N LYS A 188 -8.59 7.89 6.15
CA LYS A 188 -9.04 6.82 7.05
C LYS A 188 -10.44 7.03 7.62
N LYS A 189 -10.85 8.28 7.87
CA LYS A 189 -12.12 8.59 8.55
C LYS A 189 -13.25 9.03 7.61
N PHE A 190 -12.94 9.74 6.53
CA PHE A 190 -13.93 10.31 5.61
C PHE A 190 -14.08 9.45 4.34
N LYS A 191 -15.19 8.71 4.28
CA LYS A 191 -15.58 7.90 3.12
C LYS A 191 -15.65 8.70 1.79
N PRO A 192 -16.23 9.92 1.71
CA PRO A 192 -16.27 10.64 0.42
C PRO A 192 -14.88 11.10 -0.04
N PHE A 193 -14.01 11.54 0.87
CA PHE A 193 -12.63 11.90 0.53
C PHE A 193 -11.83 10.70 0.01
N ASN A 194 -12.02 9.53 0.62
CA ASN A 194 -11.42 8.27 0.15
C ASN A 194 -11.92 7.91 -1.27
N LEU A 195 -13.21 8.09 -1.55
CA LEU A 195 -13.78 7.82 -2.88
C LEU A 195 -13.26 8.77 -3.95
N VAL A 196 -13.17 10.08 -3.67
CA VAL A 196 -12.61 11.08 -4.61
C VAL A 196 -11.13 10.80 -4.88
N MET A 197 -10.35 10.51 -3.83
CA MET A 197 -8.93 10.18 -3.98
C MET A 197 -8.73 8.90 -4.81
N ASN A 198 -9.53 7.86 -4.57
CA ASN A 198 -9.48 6.65 -5.38
C ASN A 198 -9.81 6.93 -6.84
N HIS A 199 -10.84 7.75 -7.13
CA HIS A 199 -11.15 8.14 -8.51
C HIS A 199 -10.00 8.90 -9.17
N ALA A 200 -9.36 9.84 -8.45
CA ALA A 200 -8.22 10.59 -8.95
C ALA A 200 -7.03 9.67 -9.29
N VAL A 201 -6.75 8.67 -8.44
CA VAL A 201 -5.69 7.67 -8.71
C VAL A 201 -6.01 6.87 -9.98
N PHE A 202 -7.24 6.39 -10.13
CA PHE A 202 -7.66 5.62 -11.31
C PHE A 202 -7.69 6.43 -12.61
N ALA A 203 -7.83 7.76 -12.53
CA ALA A 203 -7.82 8.65 -13.69
C ALA A 203 -6.41 8.89 -14.25
N THR A 204 -5.34 8.66 -13.47
CA THR A 204 -3.98 8.80 -13.98
C THR A 204 -3.55 7.52 -14.74
N PRO A 205 -3.03 7.62 -15.97
CA PRO A 205 -2.76 6.43 -16.81
C PRO A 205 -1.85 5.40 -16.15
N ILE A 206 -0.80 5.84 -15.45
CA ILE A 206 0.20 4.95 -14.87
C ILE A 206 -0.23 4.40 -13.51
N PHE A 207 -0.63 5.27 -12.57
CA PHE A 207 -1.06 4.80 -11.24
C PHE A 207 -2.43 4.11 -11.26
N GLY A 208 -3.29 4.44 -12.23
CA GLY A 208 -4.57 3.79 -12.41
C GLY A 208 -4.43 2.33 -12.85
N ASN A 209 -3.53 2.05 -13.80
CA ASN A 209 -3.21 0.67 -14.19
C ASN A 209 -2.59 -0.12 -13.03
N LEU A 210 -1.60 0.46 -12.34
CA LEU A 210 -1.01 -0.17 -11.16
C LEU A 210 -2.07 -0.49 -10.09
N ALA A 211 -2.98 0.45 -9.81
CA ALA A 211 -4.04 0.26 -8.85
C ALA A 211 -5.02 -0.83 -9.30
N ARG A 212 -5.44 -0.84 -10.56
CA ARG A 212 -6.33 -1.90 -11.10
C ARG A 212 -5.67 -3.27 -11.00
N SER A 213 -4.45 -3.45 -11.49
CA SER A 213 -3.73 -4.73 -11.42
C SER A 213 -3.52 -5.18 -9.98
N TYR A 214 -3.22 -4.25 -9.05
CA TYR A 214 -3.13 -4.56 -7.63
C TYR A 214 -4.47 -5.03 -7.04
N GLN A 215 -5.58 -4.38 -7.39
CA GLN A 215 -6.90 -4.81 -6.90
C GLN A 215 -7.33 -6.14 -7.52
N MET A 216 -7.06 -6.37 -8.81
CA MET A 216 -7.33 -7.65 -9.50
C MET A 216 -6.52 -8.79 -8.91
N ALA A 217 -5.22 -8.57 -8.67
CA ALA A 217 -4.39 -9.57 -8.00
C ALA A 217 -4.98 -9.96 -6.64
N ASN A 218 -5.41 -9.00 -5.82
CA ASN A 218 -5.99 -9.30 -4.51
C ASN A 218 -7.40 -9.92 -4.60
N PHE A 219 -8.27 -9.42 -5.47
CA PHE A 219 -9.61 -9.94 -5.69
C PHE A 219 -9.56 -11.41 -6.11
N CYS A 220 -8.80 -11.71 -7.17
CA CYS A 220 -8.66 -13.06 -7.69
C CYS A 220 -8.01 -14.00 -6.67
N ARG A 221 -6.96 -13.52 -5.96
CA ARG A 221 -6.30 -14.32 -4.91
C ARG A 221 -7.25 -14.69 -3.80
N THR A 222 -7.93 -13.71 -3.20
CA THR A 222 -8.81 -13.96 -2.05
C THR A 222 -10.00 -14.82 -2.45
N LEU A 223 -10.65 -14.52 -3.58
CA LEU A 223 -11.80 -15.28 -4.04
C LEU A 223 -11.40 -16.71 -4.44
N GLY A 224 -10.35 -16.87 -5.26
CA GLY A 224 -9.87 -18.17 -5.72
C GLY A 224 -9.42 -19.06 -4.58
N LEU A 225 -8.75 -18.48 -3.58
CA LEU A 225 -8.33 -19.17 -2.37
C LEU A 225 -9.52 -19.71 -1.58
N LEU A 226 -10.52 -18.88 -1.32
CA LEU A 226 -11.72 -19.29 -0.58
C LEU A 226 -12.46 -20.41 -1.31
N LEU A 227 -12.56 -20.32 -2.64
CA LEU A 227 -13.17 -21.36 -3.46
C LEU A 227 -12.39 -22.68 -3.42
N ASN A 228 -11.05 -22.64 -3.48
CA ASN A 228 -10.21 -23.83 -3.35
C ASN A 228 -10.31 -24.48 -1.96
N CYS A 229 -10.63 -23.70 -0.93
CA CYS A 229 -10.97 -24.20 0.40
C CYS A 229 -12.44 -24.66 0.53
N ASN A 230 -13.16 -24.85 -0.59
CA ASN A 230 -14.58 -25.26 -0.62
C ASN A 230 -15.55 -24.29 0.06
N VAL A 231 -15.19 -23.01 0.19
CA VAL A 231 -16.14 -21.98 0.64
C VAL A 231 -17.13 -21.71 -0.47
N THR A 232 -18.43 -21.64 -0.14
CA THR A 232 -19.47 -21.31 -1.12
C THR A 232 -19.19 -19.96 -1.76
N ILE A 233 -19.45 -19.84 -3.07
CA ILE A 233 -19.11 -18.64 -3.86
C ILE A 233 -19.68 -17.35 -3.27
N VAL A 234 -20.91 -17.39 -2.74
CA VAL A 234 -21.57 -16.23 -2.10
C VAL A 234 -20.81 -15.81 -0.84
N ASN A 235 -20.44 -16.75 0.02
CA ASN A 235 -19.66 -16.47 1.22
C ASN A 235 -18.26 -15.99 0.85
N ALA A 236 -17.63 -16.63 -0.14
CA ALA A 236 -16.32 -16.26 -0.64
C ALA A 236 -16.30 -14.82 -1.18
N ALA A 237 -17.31 -14.41 -1.94
CA ALA A 237 -17.46 -13.04 -2.42
C ALA A 237 -17.64 -12.03 -1.27
N ASN A 238 -18.49 -12.32 -0.28
CA ASN A 238 -18.68 -11.45 0.89
C ASN A 238 -17.40 -11.28 1.71
N ILE A 239 -16.67 -12.37 1.96
CA ILE A 239 -15.39 -12.33 2.67
C ILE A 239 -14.36 -11.54 1.85
N THR A 240 -14.34 -11.72 0.52
CA THR A 240 -13.46 -10.98 -0.39
C THR A 240 -13.77 -9.47 -0.34
N ALA A 241 -15.05 -9.08 -0.31
CA ALA A 241 -15.45 -7.69 -0.18
C ALA A 241 -14.98 -7.08 1.16
N ASP A 242 -15.07 -7.84 2.25
CA ASP A 242 -14.63 -7.37 3.56
C ASP A 242 -13.11 -7.29 3.71
N ALA A 243 -12.37 -8.17 3.05
CA ALA A 243 -10.91 -8.14 2.96
C ALA A 243 -10.37 -7.00 2.06
N THR A 244 -11.21 -6.47 1.16
CA THR A 244 -10.85 -5.41 0.21
C THR A 244 -10.86 -4.03 0.86
N ALA A 245 -9.71 -3.35 0.83
CA ALA A 245 -9.57 -2.01 1.42
C ALA A 245 -10.12 -0.88 0.53
N ASN A 246 -10.16 -1.09 -0.79
CA ASN A 246 -10.67 -0.10 -1.73
C ASN A 246 -12.20 -0.09 -1.71
N LEU A 247 -12.80 1.06 -1.39
CA LEU A 247 -14.26 1.18 -1.21
C LEU A 247 -15.05 0.95 -2.50
N ILE A 248 -14.46 1.26 -3.67
CA ILE A 248 -15.10 1.06 -4.98
C ILE A 248 -15.22 -0.44 -5.24
N TYR A 249 -14.10 -1.17 -5.18
CA TYR A 249 -14.12 -2.62 -5.34
C TYR A 249 -14.93 -3.31 -4.25
N LYS A 250 -14.85 -2.87 -2.99
CA LYS A 250 -15.66 -3.43 -1.90
C LYS A 250 -17.15 -3.37 -2.21
N LYS A 251 -17.65 -2.22 -2.71
CA LYS A 251 -19.05 -2.06 -3.11
C LYS A 251 -19.39 -3.01 -4.25
N GLU A 252 -18.59 -3.04 -5.30
CA GLU A 252 -18.89 -3.87 -6.48
C GLU A 252 -18.81 -5.37 -6.19
N ILE A 253 -17.92 -5.82 -5.30
CA ILE A 253 -17.82 -7.23 -4.89
C ILE A 253 -19.01 -7.62 -3.98
N ARG A 254 -19.50 -6.72 -3.12
CA ARG A 254 -20.74 -7.00 -2.36
C ARG A 254 -21.95 -7.15 -3.27
N ASN A 255 -22.11 -6.22 -4.20
CA ASN A 255 -23.17 -6.29 -5.19
C ASN A 255 -23.04 -7.55 -6.08
N LEU A 256 -21.81 -7.98 -6.41
CA LEU A 256 -21.56 -9.27 -7.07
C LEU A 256 -22.10 -10.44 -6.24
N ALA A 257 -21.86 -10.47 -4.92
CA ALA A 257 -22.37 -11.51 -4.04
C ALA A 257 -23.91 -11.57 -4.06
N GLU A 258 -24.59 -10.41 -4.07
CA GLU A 258 -26.05 -10.33 -4.18
C GLU A 258 -26.57 -10.84 -5.54
N GLU A 259 -25.89 -10.53 -6.64
CA GLU A 259 -26.28 -10.99 -7.97
C GLU A 259 -26.04 -12.49 -8.18
N ILE A 260 -25.00 -13.05 -7.55
CA ILE A 260 -24.78 -14.50 -7.53
C ILE A 260 -25.94 -15.22 -6.81
N VAL A 261 -26.44 -14.65 -5.70
CA VAL A 261 -27.62 -15.19 -4.99
C VAL A 261 -28.86 -15.17 -5.89
N ARG A 262 -28.98 -14.17 -6.77
CA ARG A 262 -30.06 -14.07 -7.78
C ARG A 262 -29.85 -14.98 -9.00
N GLY A 263 -28.78 -15.76 -9.03
CA GLY A 263 -28.47 -16.71 -10.12
C GLY A 263 -27.76 -16.10 -11.33
N ARG A 264 -27.29 -14.85 -11.25
CA ARG A 264 -26.49 -14.26 -12.33
C ARG A 264 -25.09 -14.87 -12.33
N LYS A 265 -24.55 -15.14 -13.52
CA LYS A 265 -23.15 -15.59 -13.68
C LYS A 265 -22.16 -14.48 -13.35
N ILE A 266 -21.00 -14.84 -12.81
CA ILE A 266 -19.98 -13.89 -12.33
C ILE A 266 -19.39 -13.11 -13.48
N HIS A 267 -19.01 -13.80 -14.58
CA HIS A 267 -18.40 -13.13 -15.72
C HIS A 267 -19.30 -12.02 -16.29
N GLN A 268 -20.61 -12.25 -16.40
CA GLN A 268 -21.57 -11.28 -16.94
C GLN A 268 -21.65 -10.01 -16.07
N TYR A 269 -21.63 -10.18 -14.74
CA TYR A 269 -21.63 -9.05 -13.82
C TYR A 269 -20.34 -8.24 -13.94
N ILE A 270 -19.20 -8.91 -14.06
CA ILE A 270 -17.89 -8.27 -14.17
C ILE A 270 -17.72 -7.56 -15.52
N GLU A 271 -18.16 -8.18 -16.62
CA GLU A 271 -18.09 -7.65 -17.98
C GLU A 271 -18.81 -6.30 -18.13
N SER A 272 -19.92 -6.09 -17.40
CA SER A 272 -20.63 -4.81 -17.38
C SER A 272 -19.86 -3.63 -16.78
N ARG A 273 -18.62 -3.84 -16.28
CA ARG A 273 -17.79 -2.85 -15.58
C ARG A 273 -16.34 -2.78 -16.09
N PRO A 274 -16.13 -2.47 -17.39
CA PRO A 274 -14.80 -2.50 -18.02
C PRO A 274 -13.81 -1.49 -17.40
N TYR A 275 -14.30 -0.41 -16.76
CA TYR A 275 -13.46 0.56 -16.07
C TYR A 275 -12.72 -0.01 -14.84
N LEU A 276 -13.30 -1.03 -14.20
CA LEU A 276 -12.77 -1.63 -12.97
C LEU A 276 -12.13 -3.00 -13.22
N PHE A 277 -12.64 -3.75 -14.19
CA PHE A 277 -12.20 -5.10 -14.49
C PHE A 277 -11.68 -5.15 -15.93
N PRO A 278 -10.37 -5.38 -16.14
CA PRO A 278 -9.81 -5.51 -17.48
C PRO A 278 -10.44 -6.68 -18.25
N GLU A 279 -10.46 -6.60 -19.58
CA GLU A 279 -11.18 -7.54 -20.48
C GLU A 279 -10.80 -9.02 -20.29
N MET A 280 -9.57 -9.30 -19.88
CA MET A 280 -9.10 -10.67 -19.64
C MET A 280 -9.85 -11.36 -18.48
N ILE A 281 -10.27 -10.59 -17.46
CA ILE A 281 -10.94 -11.13 -16.27
C ILE A 281 -12.26 -11.85 -16.61
N PRO A 282 -13.27 -11.18 -17.22
CA PRO A 282 -14.56 -11.82 -17.48
C PRO A 282 -14.41 -13.05 -18.40
N GLN A 283 -13.50 -12.99 -19.39
CA GLN A 283 -13.25 -14.12 -20.30
C GLN A 283 -12.73 -15.35 -19.56
N MET A 284 -11.69 -15.18 -18.74
CA MET A 284 -11.11 -16.28 -17.98
C MET A 284 -12.07 -16.80 -16.91
N ILE A 285 -12.82 -15.93 -16.23
CA ILE A 285 -13.85 -16.34 -15.28
C ILE A 285 -14.95 -17.15 -15.98
N SER A 286 -15.38 -16.76 -17.18
CA SER A 286 -16.35 -17.52 -17.96
C SER A 286 -15.87 -18.96 -18.24
N ILE A 287 -14.59 -19.12 -18.59
CA ILE A 287 -13.96 -20.45 -18.78
C ILE A 287 -13.94 -21.22 -17.46
N GLY A 288 -13.54 -20.58 -16.35
CA GLY A 288 -13.52 -21.21 -15.02
C GLY A 288 -14.89 -21.62 -14.52
N GLU A 289 -15.93 -20.81 -14.75
CA GLU A 289 -17.31 -21.12 -14.39
C GLU A 289 -17.85 -22.28 -15.22
N THR A 290 -17.56 -22.31 -16.52
CA THR A 290 -18.06 -23.36 -17.43
C THR A 290 -17.36 -24.71 -17.20
N THR A 291 -16.07 -24.69 -16.88
CA THR A 291 -15.27 -25.90 -16.61
C THR A 291 -15.37 -26.37 -15.15
N GLY A 292 -16.05 -25.62 -14.28
CA GLY A 292 -16.13 -25.90 -12.85
C GLY A 292 -14.82 -25.68 -12.07
N ASN A 293 -13.80 -25.09 -12.70
CA ASN A 293 -12.48 -24.87 -12.11
C ASN A 293 -12.18 -23.39 -11.80
N LEU A 294 -13.20 -22.66 -11.35
CA LEU A 294 -13.12 -21.22 -11.10
C LEU A 294 -12.03 -20.85 -10.08
N GLY A 295 -11.87 -21.64 -9.01
CA GLY A 295 -10.87 -21.37 -7.97
C GLY A 295 -9.44 -21.37 -8.51
N HIS A 296 -9.07 -22.37 -9.33
CA HIS A 296 -7.76 -22.44 -9.96
C HIS A 296 -7.55 -21.33 -10.99
N THR A 297 -8.58 -21.03 -11.80
CA THR A 297 -8.51 -19.94 -12.79
C THR A 297 -8.28 -18.58 -12.13
N LEU A 298 -8.94 -18.31 -11.00
CA LEU A 298 -8.72 -17.10 -10.22
C LEU A 298 -7.31 -17.05 -9.62
N MET A 299 -6.76 -18.18 -9.16
CA MET A 299 -5.36 -18.23 -8.70
C MET A 299 -4.35 -17.95 -9.82
N TYR A 300 -4.60 -18.45 -11.04
CA TYR A 300 -3.80 -18.12 -12.21
C TYR A 300 -3.86 -16.62 -12.53
N LEU A 301 -5.07 -16.03 -12.58
CA LEU A 301 -5.26 -14.60 -12.80
C LEU A 301 -4.56 -13.77 -11.72
N SER A 302 -4.64 -14.18 -10.45
CA SER A 302 -3.90 -13.54 -9.36
C SER A 302 -2.41 -13.47 -9.64
N GLY A 303 -1.79 -14.58 -10.07
CA GLY A 303 -0.37 -14.64 -10.40
C GLY A 303 -0.03 -13.74 -11.60
N HIS A 304 -0.87 -13.73 -12.64
CA HIS A 304 -0.71 -12.86 -13.80
C HIS A 304 -0.70 -11.37 -13.40
N TYR A 305 -1.71 -10.91 -12.67
CA TYR A 305 -1.80 -9.51 -12.23
C TYR A 305 -0.73 -9.15 -11.19
N GLU A 306 -0.24 -10.09 -10.40
CA GLU A 306 0.91 -9.86 -9.53
C GLU A 306 2.19 -9.62 -10.31
N SER A 307 2.42 -10.37 -11.39
CA SER A 307 3.52 -10.10 -12.34
C SER A 307 3.35 -8.73 -13.01
N GLU A 308 2.15 -8.38 -13.46
CA GLU A 308 1.89 -7.07 -14.05
C GLU A 308 2.17 -5.92 -13.06
N VAL A 309 1.78 -6.06 -11.79
CA VAL A 309 2.13 -5.10 -10.74
C VAL A 309 3.64 -4.99 -10.57
N ASN A 310 4.38 -6.10 -10.60
CA ASN A 310 5.83 -6.10 -10.50
C ASN A 310 6.47 -5.36 -11.69
N ASP A 311 5.99 -5.62 -12.91
CA ASP A 311 6.51 -5.02 -14.14
C ASP A 311 6.22 -3.52 -14.20
N ILE A 312 4.98 -3.10 -13.90
CA ILE A 312 4.60 -1.69 -13.82
C ILE A 312 5.44 -0.98 -12.75
N THR A 313 5.62 -1.61 -11.57
CA THR A 313 6.44 -1.03 -10.48
C THR A 313 7.89 -0.86 -10.91
N LYS A 314 8.48 -1.85 -11.58
CA LYS A 314 9.85 -1.80 -12.10
C LYS A 314 10.01 -0.69 -13.15
N ASN A 315 9.08 -0.60 -14.10
CA ASN A 315 9.09 0.40 -15.16
C ASN A 315 8.87 1.82 -14.62
N LEU A 316 8.02 1.97 -13.60
CA LEU A 316 7.85 3.23 -12.88
C LEU A 316 9.16 3.69 -12.25
N SER A 317 9.86 2.80 -11.53
CA SER A 317 11.14 3.15 -10.90
C SER A 317 12.19 3.57 -11.92
N SER A 318 12.33 2.84 -13.04
CA SER A 318 13.32 3.18 -14.07
C SER A 318 12.97 4.44 -14.86
N SER A 319 11.68 4.72 -15.10
CA SER A 319 11.25 5.90 -15.86
C SER A 319 11.27 7.19 -15.03
N ILE A 320 11.11 7.08 -13.71
CA ILE A 320 11.17 8.23 -12.80
C ILE A 320 12.60 8.79 -12.72
N GLU A 321 13.63 7.95 -12.83
CA GLU A 321 15.03 8.36 -12.66
C GLU A 321 15.49 9.44 -13.66
N PRO A 322 15.28 9.31 -14.98
CA PRO A 322 15.59 10.39 -15.93
C PRO A 322 14.85 11.70 -15.65
N ILE A 323 13.57 11.62 -15.27
CA ILE A 323 12.76 12.80 -14.94
C ILE A 323 13.34 13.51 -13.72
N LEU A 324 13.73 12.74 -12.70
CA LEU A 324 14.40 13.28 -11.51
C LEU A 324 15.72 13.92 -11.86
N LEU A 325 16.57 13.26 -12.66
CA LEU A 325 17.88 13.80 -13.04
C LEU A 325 17.74 15.13 -13.79
N VAL A 326 16.84 15.20 -14.78
CA VAL A 326 16.56 16.44 -15.52
C VAL A 326 16.00 17.51 -14.58
N GLY A 327 15.02 17.19 -13.74
CA GLY A 327 14.44 18.15 -12.78
C GLY A 327 15.47 18.67 -11.77
N MET A 328 16.33 17.81 -11.25
CA MET A 328 17.43 18.17 -10.36
C MET A 328 18.44 19.07 -11.07
N GLY A 329 18.83 18.72 -12.30
CA GLY A 329 19.72 19.53 -13.12
C GLY A 329 19.14 20.92 -13.37
N LEU A 330 17.84 21.02 -13.64
CA LEU A 330 17.15 22.31 -13.80
C LEU A 330 17.14 23.12 -12.50
N ILE A 331 16.86 22.51 -11.34
CA ILE A 331 16.86 23.20 -10.05
C ILE A 331 18.26 23.70 -9.70
N VAL A 332 19.26 22.82 -9.75
CA VAL A 332 20.65 23.15 -9.42
C VAL A 332 21.21 24.16 -10.43
N GLY A 333 20.95 23.96 -11.72
CA GLY A 333 21.33 24.89 -12.79
C GLY A 333 20.68 26.26 -12.62
N PHE A 334 19.40 26.31 -12.26
CA PHE A 334 18.70 27.57 -11.96
C PHE A 334 19.36 28.32 -10.80
N VAL A 335 19.69 27.63 -9.70
CA VAL A 335 20.40 28.24 -8.57
C VAL A 335 21.80 28.71 -9.00
N ALA A 336 22.54 27.89 -9.74
CA ALA A 336 23.88 28.22 -10.22
C ALA A 336 23.86 29.47 -11.10
N VAL A 337 23.00 29.52 -12.13
CA VAL A 337 22.84 30.69 -13.02
C VAL A 337 22.46 31.93 -12.21
N SER A 338 21.52 31.79 -11.27
CA SER A 338 21.05 32.92 -10.44
C SER A 338 22.15 33.52 -9.55
N VAL A 339 23.16 32.74 -9.17
CA VAL A 339 24.29 33.19 -8.33
C VAL A 339 25.49 33.63 -9.16
N ILE A 340 25.84 32.86 -10.19
CA ILE A 340 27.06 33.04 -10.97
C ILE A 340 26.91 34.18 -11.99
N THR A 341 25.78 34.32 -12.66
CA THR A 341 25.57 35.37 -13.68
C THR A 341 25.82 36.78 -13.13
N PRO A 342 25.26 37.18 -11.97
CA PRO A 342 25.58 38.48 -11.36
C PRO A 342 27.08 38.67 -11.10
N ILE A 343 27.79 37.63 -10.65
CA ILE A 343 29.25 37.72 -10.37
C ILE A 343 30.04 38.02 -11.66
N TYR A 344 29.67 37.39 -12.78
CA TYR A 344 30.28 37.67 -14.08
C TYR A 344 29.97 39.07 -14.60
N GLU A 345 28.71 39.51 -14.54
CA GLU A 345 28.31 40.87 -14.93
C GLU A 345 29.04 41.92 -14.09
N LEU A 346 29.26 41.64 -12.80
CA LEU A 346 30.05 42.51 -11.93
C LEU A 346 31.51 42.55 -12.35
N THR A 347 32.12 41.40 -12.67
CA THR A 347 33.54 41.36 -13.06
C THR A 347 33.80 42.03 -14.41
N GLN A 348 32.86 41.92 -15.37
CA GLN A 348 32.97 42.59 -16.67
C GLN A 348 32.83 44.12 -16.59
N ASN A 349 32.06 44.63 -15.62
CA ASN A 349 31.93 46.06 -15.36
C ASN A 349 33.11 46.65 -14.55
N ILE A 350 34.11 45.84 -14.18
CA ILE A 350 35.33 46.25 -13.44
C ILE A 350 36.54 46.40 -14.38
N HIS A 351 36.35 46.58 -15.69
CA HIS A 351 37.41 47.10 -16.55
C HIS A 351 37.47 48.65 -16.47
N PRO A 352 38.67 49.23 -16.31
CA PRO A 352 38.86 50.66 -16.04
C PRO A 352 38.40 51.59 -17.16
#